data_AF-A0A8H5N4V6-F1
#
_entry.id   AF-A0A8H5N4V6-F1
#
_cell.length_a   1.000
_cell.length_b   1.000
_cell.length_c   1.000
_cell.angle_alpha   90.00
_cell.angle_beta   90.00
_cell.angle_gamma   90.00
#
_symmetry.space_group_name_H-M   'P 1'
#
loop_
_entity.id
_entity.type
_entity.pdbx_description
1 polymer ?
#
loop_
_entity_poly.entity_id
_entity_poly.type
_entity_poly.pdbx_seq_one_letter_code
_entity_poly.pdbx_strand_id
1 'polypeptide(L)'
;MASDPVLPIDEFNVAPFTYKVIEGQPILLDLIVPKTLPPGERPILFRFRGGFLVYGGRDNLQLTPPRILEYALEHNSILVSCDYRLLPESSGLEILEDIEDVRSWVQSSSSEAIRTMTKGKSHADLGRVLLAGESAGQ
;
A
#
# COMPACT_ATOMS: atom_id res chain seq x y z
N MET A 1 -0.33 1.52 -32.54
CA MET A 1 -0.13 2.18 -31.23
C MET A 1 -1.26 1.70 -30.35
N ALA A 2 -1.00 0.80 -29.39
CA ALA A 2 -2.01 0.50 -28.37
C ALA A 2 -2.19 1.77 -27.53
N SER A 3 -3.43 2.11 -27.18
CA SER A 3 -3.69 3.18 -26.21
C SER A 3 -3.02 2.81 -24.90
N ASP A 4 -2.37 3.77 -24.23
CA ASP A 4 -1.85 3.54 -22.90
C ASP A 4 -3.00 3.05 -21.99
N PRO A 5 -2.78 2.00 -21.19
CA PRO A 5 -3.82 1.47 -20.32
C PRO A 5 -4.24 2.55 -19.33
N VAL A 6 -5.55 2.86 -19.31
CA VAL A 6 -6.14 3.77 -18.32
C VAL A 6 -6.11 3.07 -16.98
N LEU A 7 -5.36 3.62 -16.02
CA LEU A 7 -5.27 3.05 -14.68
C LEU A 7 -6.57 3.30 -13.91
N PRO A 8 -7.14 2.29 -13.23
CA PRO A 8 -8.42 2.42 -12.53
C PRO A 8 -8.27 3.10 -11.15
N ILE A 9 -7.43 4.14 -11.03
CA ILE A 9 -7.13 4.81 -9.75
C ILE A 9 -8.39 5.43 -9.16
N ASP A 10 -9.28 5.96 -10.01
CA ASP A 10 -10.55 6.57 -9.61
C ASP A 10 -11.54 5.55 -9.02
N GLU A 11 -11.28 4.24 -9.09
CA GLU A 11 -12.11 3.21 -8.48
C GLU A 11 -11.78 2.98 -6.99
N PHE A 12 -10.82 3.72 -6.43
CA PHE A 12 -10.37 3.55 -5.06
C PHE A 12 -10.63 4.79 -4.19
N ASN A 13 -10.87 4.56 -2.90
CA ASN A 13 -10.71 5.56 -1.86
C ASN A 13 -9.31 5.40 -1.27
N VAL A 14 -8.56 6.50 -1.18
CA VAL A 14 -7.19 6.50 -0.67
C VAL A 14 -7.16 7.32 0.61
N ALA A 15 -6.52 6.80 1.66
CA ALA A 15 -6.25 7.55 2.88
C ALA A 15 -4.84 7.26 3.41
N PRO A 16 -4.08 8.30 3.79
CA PRO A 16 -2.77 8.14 4.40
C PRO A 16 -2.87 7.83 5.90
N PHE A 17 -1.92 7.05 6.39
CA PHE A 17 -1.73 6.69 7.79
C PHE A 17 -0.26 6.76 8.16
N THR A 18 0.04 7.33 9.32
CA THR A 18 1.39 7.29 9.89
C THR A 18 1.64 5.93 10.51
N TYR A 19 2.67 5.24 10.04
CA TYR A 19 3.09 3.97 10.63
C TYR A 19 4.35 4.10 11.48
N LYS A 20 5.19 5.10 11.20
CA LYS A 20 6.43 5.39 11.92
C LYS A 20 6.66 6.89 12.00
N VAL A 21 7.36 7.35 13.03
CA VAL A 21 7.85 8.74 13.14
C VAL A 21 9.33 8.69 13.50
N ILE A 22 10.17 9.34 12.69
CA ILE A 22 11.62 9.45 12.91
C ILE A 22 11.95 10.93 13.06
N GLU A 23 12.54 11.31 14.19
CA GLU A 23 12.93 12.71 14.46
C GLU A 23 11.79 13.74 14.26
N GLY A 24 10.55 13.33 14.55
CA GLY A 24 9.36 14.16 14.36
C GLY A 24 8.81 14.17 12.93
N GLN A 25 9.47 13.52 11.98
CA GLN A 25 8.99 13.35 10.62
C GLN A 25 8.18 12.05 10.50
N PRO A 26 6.89 12.12 10.12
CA PRO A 26 6.09 10.93 9.89
C PRO A 26 6.49 10.23 8.59
N ILE A 27 6.53 8.90 8.63
CA ILE A 27 6.61 8.04 7.46
C ILE A 27 5.24 7.36 7.30
N LEU A 28 4.73 7.41 6.08
CA LEU A 28 3.33 7.19 5.79
C LEU A 28 3.13 5.93 4.95
N LEU A 29 1.96 5.33 5.10
CA LEU A 29 1.41 4.39 4.14
C LEU A 29 0.02 4.84 3.72
N ASP A 30 -0.38 4.48 2.51
CA ASP A 30 -1.72 4.66 2.01
C ASP A 30 -2.46 3.33 2.05
N LEU A 31 -3.65 3.35 2.63
CA LEU A 31 -4.66 2.34 2.38
C LEU A 31 -5.46 2.75 1.15
N ILE A 32 -5.50 1.86 0.17
CA ILE A 32 -6.15 2.07 -1.11
C ILE A 32 -7.26 1.02 -1.21
N VAL A 33 -8.48 1.49 -0.98
CA VAL A 33 -9.67 0.67 -0.72
C VAL A 33 -10.62 0.76 -1.92
N PRO A 34 -10.95 -0.35 -2.59
CA PRO A 34 -11.94 -0.34 -3.67
C PRO A 34 -13.25 0.33 -3.24
N LYS A 35 -13.82 1.22 -4.06
CA LYS A 35 -15.11 1.89 -3.77
C LYS A 35 -16.27 0.90 -3.70
N THR A 36 -16.16 -0.19 -4.45
CA THR A 36 -17.16 -1.27 -4.54
C THR A 36 -16.90 -2.41 -3.55
N LEU A 37 -15.99 -2.23 -2.58
CA LEU A 37 -15.60 -3.27 -1.64
C LEU A 37 -16.83 -3.83 -0.88
N PRO A 38 -17.08 -5.15 -0.95
CA PRO A 38 -18.21 -5.73 -0.23
C PRO A 38 -17.91 -5.86 1.28
N PRO A 39 -18.94 -6.00 2.14
CA PRO A 39 -18.75 -6.14 3.58
C PRO A 39 -17.99 -7.42 3.99
N GLY A 40 -17.25 -7.40 5.09
CA GLY A 40 -16.55 -8.56 5.67
C GLY A 40 -15.03 -8.51 5.56
N GLU A 41 -14.40 -9.68 5.68
CA GLU A 41 -12.94 -9.87 5.68
C GLU A 41 -12.34 -9.75 4.28
N ARG A 42 -11.36 -8.85 4.15
CA ARG A 42 -10.78 -8.48 2.86
C ARG A 42 -9.27 -8.72 2.83
N PRO A 43 -8.76 -9.42 1.81
CA PRO A 43 -7.34 -9.71 1.69
C PRO A 43 -6.52 -8.42 1.57
N ILE A 44 -5.28 -8.47 2.05
CA ILE A 44 -4.33 -7.36 1.97
C ILE A 44 -3.35 -7.62 0.82
N LEU A 45 -3.16 -6.64 -0.04
CA LEU A 45 -2.13 -6.64 -1.08
C LEU A 45 -1.11 -5.56 -0.74
N PHE A 46 0.10 -5.94 -0.36
CA PHE A 46 1.20 -5.00 -0.25
C PHE A 46 1.74 -4.66 -1.63
N ARG A 47 1.95 -3.37 -1.87
CA ARG A 47 2.69 -2.85 -3.01
C ARG A 47 3.98 -2.21 -2.51
N PHE A 48 5.11 -2.82 -2.87
CA PHE A 48 6.43 -2.22 -2.70
C PHE A 48 6.87 -1.60 -4.02
N ARG A 49 6.90 -0.27 -4.01
CA ARG A 49 7.24 0.55 -5.17
C ARG A 49 8.68 0.37 -5.62
N GLY A 50 8.95 0.68 -6.88
CA GLY A 50 10.30 0.72 -7.45
C GLY A 50 10.98 2.07 -7.29
N GLY A 51 12.13 2.23 -7.96
CA GLY A 51 12.88 3.49 -7.96
C GLY A 51 14.31 3.37 -7.45
N PHE A 52 14.94 2.21 -7.63
CA PHE A 52 16.35 1.95 -7.26
C PHE A 52 16.69 2.26 -5.79
N LEU A 53 15.69 2.24 -4.90
CA LEU A 53 15.78 2.66 -3.49
C LEU A 53 16.15 4.13 -3.28
N VAL A 54 16.15 4.96 -4.34
CA VAL A 54 16.52 6.39 -4.29
C VAL A 54 15.36 7.32 -4.68
N TYR A 55 14.23 6.77 -5.14
CA TYR A 55 13.16 7.59 -5.72
C TYR A 55 11.71 7.13 -5.49
N GLY A 56 10.89 8.16 -5.24
CA GLY A 56 9.43 8.25 -5.27
C GLY A 56 8.73 7.76 -4.00
N GLY A 57 7.40 7.88 -3.97
CA GLY A 57 6.59 7.63 -2.75
C GLY A 57 5.29 6.86 -2.97
N ARG A 58 4.66 6.43 -1.88
CA ARG A 58 3.43 5.62 -1.85
C ARG A 58 2.32 6.09 -2.80
N ASP A 59 2.27 7.38 -3.10
CA ASP A 59 1.25 8.07 -3.90
C ASP A 59 1.46 7.97 -5.42
N ASN A 60 2.61 7.45 -5.90
CA ASN A 60 2.87 7.33 -7.34
C ASN A 60 2.16 6.12 -7.98
N LEU A 61 0.85 6.00 -7.77
CA LEU A 61 0.04 4.92 -8.32
C LEU A 61 0.07 4.88 -9.86
N GLN A 62 0.28 6.03 -10.50
CA GLN A 62 0.45 6.17 -11.95
C GLN A 62 1.67 5.44 -12.53
N LEU A 63 2.67 5.13 -11.69
CA LEU A 63 3.85 4.35 -12.08
C LEU A 63 3.70 2.85 -11.75
N THR A 64 2.57 2.47 -11.17
CA THR A 64 2.26 1.07 -10.83
C THR A 64 1.88 0.31 -12.09
N PRO A 65 2.37 -0.92 -12.29
CA PRO A 65 1.83 -1.82 -13.31
C PRO A 65 0.30 -1.95 -13.17
N PRO A 66 -0.50 -1.69 -14.23
CA PRO A 66 -1.96 -1.71 -14.17
C PRO A 66 -2.54 -2.97 -13.50
N ARG A 67 -1.89 -4.12 -13.76
CA ARG A 67 -2.30 -5.42 -13.23
C ARG A 67 -2.41 -5.46 -11.71
N ILE A 68 -1.59 -4.71 -10.96
CA ILE A 68 -1.68 -4.68 -9.49
C ILE A 68 -3.00 -4.06 -9.03
N LEU A 69 -3.40 -2.94 -9.67
CA LEU A 69 -4.67 -2.27 -9.36
C LEU A 69 -5.86 -3.10 -9.82
N GLU A 70 -5.80 -3.66 -11.04
CA GLU A 70 -6.83 -4.55 -11.57
C GLU A 70 -7.04 -5.78 -10.67
N TYR A 71 -5.96 -6.41 -10.22
CA TYR A 71 -6.01 -7.54 -9.30
C TYR A 71 -6.68 -7.17 -7.97
N ALA A 72 -6.36 -5.98 -7.44
CA ALA A 72 -6.99 -5.50 -6.22
C ALA A 72 -8.53 -5.36 -6.40
N LEU A 73 -9.00 -4.84 -7.54
CA LEU A 73 -10.42 -4.76 -7.85
C LEU A 73 -11.06 -6.13 -8.05
N GLU A 74 -10.47 -6.99 -8.89
CA GLU A 74 -10.98 -8.34 -9.20
C GLU A 74 -11.16 -9.19 -7.94
N HIS A 75 -10.20 -9.09 -7.02
CA HIS A 75 -10.17 -9.93 -5.81
C HIS A 75 -10.69 -9.22 -4.56
N ASN A 76 -11.22 -8.00 -4.70
CA ASN A 76 -11.70 -7.19 -3.58
C ASN A 76 -10.64 -7.05 -2.47
N SER A 77 -9.40 -6.86 -2.89
CA SER A 77 -8.24 -6.72 -2.00
C SER A 77 -8.02 -5.25 -1.66
N ILE A 78 -7.58 -5.00 -0.44
CA ILE A 78 -7.18 -3.68 0.01
C ILE A 78 -5.68 -3.55 -0.21
N LEU A 79 -5.29 -2.55 -0.99
CA LEU A 79 -3.90 -2.32 -1.33
C LEU A 79 -3.25 -1.44 -0.25
N VAL A 80 -2.05 -1.82 0.16
CA VAL A 80 -1.19 -1.07 1.08
C VAL A 80 0.03 -0.62 0.30
N SER A 81 0.18 0.70 0.13
CA SER A 81 1.35 1.31 -0.51
C SER A 81 2.08 2.12 0.56
N CYS A 82 3.34 1.81 0.85
CA CYS A 82 4.08 2.48 1.92
C CYS A 82 5.26 3.29 1.39
N ASP A 83 5.50 4.42 2.03
CA ASP A 83 6.80 5.07 1.99
C ASP A 83 7.80 4.21 2.80
N TYR A 84 9.06 4.30 2.45
CA TYR A 84 10.20 3.80 3.23
C TYR A 84 11.36 4.75 2.98
N ARG A 85 12.34 4.81 3.89
CA ARG A 85 13.49 5.70 3.72
C ARG A 85 14.23 5.40 2.40
N LEU A 86 14.88 6.40 1.83
CA LEU A 86 15.59 6.28 0.56
C LEU A 86 17.09 6.41 0.76
N LEU A 87 17.86 5.79 -0.14
CA LEU A 87 19.28 6.02 -0.28
C LEU A 87 19.51 7.37 -0.98
N PRO A 88 20.64 8.05 -0.70
CA PRO A 88 21.68 7.69 0.24
C PRO A 88 21.46 8.18 1.69
N GLU A 89 20.36 8.88 1.98
CA GLU A 89 20.08 9.48 3.28
C GLU A 89 19.85 8.44 4.40
N SER A 90 19.55 7.21 4.02
CA SER A 90 19.44 6.05 4.90
C SER A 90 20.26 4.87 4.39
N SER A 91 20.37 3.83 5.21
CA SER A 91 21.00 2.56 4.86
C SER A 91 19.98 1.51 4.43
N GLY A 92 20.43 0.46 3.72
CA GLY A 92 19.53 -0.65 3.35
C GLY A 92 18.92 -1.38 4.55
N LEU A 93 19.60 -1.40 5.71
CA LEU A 93 19.05 -1.98 6.94
C LEU A 93 17.88 -1.16 7.49
N GLU A 94 17.99 0.16 7.42
CA GLU A 94 16.93 1.08 7.80
C GLU A 94 15.72 0.98 6.87
N ILE A 95 15.94 0.73 5.58
CA ILE A 95 14.86 0.42 4.64
C ILE A 95 14.13 -0.85 5.07
N LEU A 96 14.87 -1.94 5.37
CA LEU A 96 14.27 -3.20 5.82
C LEU A 96 13.49 -3.04 7.13
N GLU A 97 14.03 -2.27 8.08
CA GLU A 97 13.35 -1.92 9.32
C GLU A 97 12.00 -1.23 9.04
N ASP A 98 11.96 -0.31 8.07
CA ASP A 98 10.71 0.36 7.70
C ASP A 98 9.68 -0.62 7.10
N ILE A 99 10.11 -1.64 6.35
CA ILE A 99 9.23 -2.71 5.84
C ILE A 99 8.66 -3.56 6.99
N GLU A 100 9.49 -3.87 8.00
CA GLU A 100 9.05 -4.58 9.21
C GLU A 100 8.05 -3.77 10.03
N ASP A 101 8.27 -2.46 10.15
CA ASP A 101 7.34 -1.55 10.84
C ASP A 101 6.01 -1.43 10.11
N VAL A 102 6.02 -1.33 8.77
CA VAL A 102 4.81 -1.35 7.94
C VAL A 102 4.03 -2.64 8.17
N ARG A 103 4.71 -3.79 8.18
CA ARG A 103 4.08 -5.08 8.48
C ARG A 103 3.44 -5.09 9.88
N SER A 104 4.16 -4.60 10.88
CA SER A 104 3.69 -4.52 12.27
C SER A 104 2.48 -3.60 12.40
N TRP A 105 2.48 -2.48 11.68
CA TRP A 105 1.32 -1.58 11.62
C TRP A 105 0.13 -2.26 10.95
N VAL A 106 0.32 -2.99 9.86
CA VAL A 106 -0.79 -3.71 9.21
C VAL A 106 -1.37 -4.77 10.13
N GLN A 107 -0.54 -5.49 10.89
CA GLN A 107 -1.00 -6.51 11.82
C GLN A 107 -1.80 -5.92 13.01
N SER A 108 -1.43 -4.74 13.48
CA SER A 108 -2.01 -4.15 14.69
C SER A 108 -3.14 -3.16 14.43
N SER A 109 -3.06 -2.39 13.33
CA SER A 109 -3.84 -1.15 13.15
C SER A 109 -4.69 -1.13 11.88
N SER A 110 -4.37 -1.95 10.86
CA SER A 110 -5.07 -1.89 9.56
C SER A 110 -6.57 -2.18 9.67
N SER A 111 -6.98 -3.15 10.51
CA SER A 111 -8.39 -3.54 10.63
C SER A 111 -9.26 -2.36 11.07
N GLU A 112 -8.81 -1.56 12.02
CA GLU A 112 -9.56 -0.40 12.50
C GLU A 112 -9.57 0.75 11.49
N ALA A 113 -8.42 0.99 10.84
CA ALA A 113 -8.32 1.96 9.75
C ALA A 113 -9.29 1.64 8.60
N ILE A 114 -9.34 0.37 8.18
CA ILE A 114 -10.26 -0.11 7.13
C ILE A 114 -11.71 -0.01 7.58
N ARG A 115 -12.03 -0.37 8.84
CA ARG A 115 -13.39 -0.18 9.39
C ARG A 115 -13.79 1.28 9.31
N THR A 116 -12.92 2.21 9.68
CA THR A 116 -13.19 3.65 9.58
C THR A 116 -13.47 4.06 8.14
N MET A 117 -12.60 3.70 7.18
CA MET A 117 -12.77 4.05 5.77
C MET A 117 -14.03 3.44 5.14
N THR A 118 -14.43 2.25 5.59
CA THR A 118 -15.57 1.50 5.03
C THR A 118 -16.86 1.68 5.82
N LYS A 119 -16.89 2.58 6.81
CA LYS A 119 -18.04 2.81 7.71
C LYS A 119 -18.47 1.51 8.43
N GLY A 120 -17.51 0.76 8.90
CA GLY A 120 -17.66 -0.50 9.65
C GLY A 120 -18.00 -1.71 8.79
N LYS A 121 -18.08 -1.58 7.47
CA LYS A 121 -18.52 -2.67 6.58
C LYS A 121 -17.45 -3.75 6.43
N SER A 122 -16.17 -3.40 6.43
CA SER A 122 -15.09 -4.34 6.11
C SER A 122 -13.90 -4.17 7.06
N HIS A 123 -13.06 -5.20 7.13
CA HIS A 123 -11.82 -5.21 7.91
C HIS A 123 -10.76 -6.10 7.23
N ALA A 124 -9.49 -5.96 7.64
CA ALA A 124 -8.39 -6.74 7.09
C ALA A 124 -8.52 -8.24 7.39
N ASP A 125 -8.20 -9.06 6.40
CA ASP A 125 -7.94 -10.48 6.54
C ASP A 125 -6.42 -10.72 6.53
N LEU A 126 -5.85 -10.90 7.72
CA LEU A 126 -4.41 -11.13 7.88
C LEU A 126 -3.99 -12.58 7.54
N GLY A 127 -4.93 -13.48 7.27
CA GLY A 127 -4.67 -14.82 6.76
C GLY A 127 -4.49 -14.86 5.23
N ARG A 128 -4.94 -13.81 4.53
CA ARG A 128 -4.79 -13.65 3.07
C ARG A 128 -4.03 -12.39 2.72
N VAL A 129 -2.71 -12.51 2.73
CA VAL A 129 -1.76 -11.43 2.41
C VAL A 129 -0.98 -11.79 1.15
N LEU A 130 -0.96 -10.87 0.18
CA LEU A 130 -0.14 -10.95 -1.04
C LEU A 130 0.85 -9.79 -1.06
N LEU A 131 2.05 -10.02 -1.60
CA LEU A 131 3.06 -8.99 -1.86
C LEU A 131 3.25 -8.82 -3.36
N ALA A 132 3.33 -7.58 -3.82
CA ALA A 132 3.72 -7.21 -5.17
C ALA A 132 4.83 -6.15 -5.10
N GLY A 133 6.00 -6.48 -5.66
CA GLY A 133 7.15 -5.59 -5.75
C GLY A 133 7.39 -5.10 -7.17
N GLU A 134 7.85 -3.86 -7.31
CA GLU A 134 8.25 -3.25 -8.58
C GLU A 134 9.76 -3.01 -8.59
N SER A 135 10.51 -3.64 -9.49
CA SER A 135 11.97 -3.42 -9.61
C SER A 135 12.69 -3.58 -8.25
N ALA A 136 13.27 -2.53 -7.68
CA ALA A 136 13.93 -2.56 -6.38
C ALA A 136 13.01 -2.88 -5.19
N GLY A 137 11.68 -2.82 -5.37
CA GLY A 137 10.71 -3.28 -4.39
C GLY A 137 10.46 -4.79 -4.40
N GLN A 138 11.08 -5.57 -5.31
CA GLN A 138 11.08 -7.05 -5.30
C GLN A 138 12.26 -7.58 -4.51
#